data_AF-A0A821LPS1-F1
#
_entry.id   AF-A0A821LPS1-F1
#
_cell.length_a   1.000
_cell.length_b   1.000
_cell.length_c   1.000
_cell.angle_alpha   90.00
_cell.angle_beta   90.00
_cell.angle_gamma   90.00
#
_symmetry.space_group_name_H-M   'P 1'
#
loop_
_entity.id
_entity.type
_entity.pdbx_description
1 polymer ?
#
loop_
_entity_poly.entity_id
_entity_poly.type
_entity_poly.pdbx_seq_one_letter_code
_entity_poly.pdbx_strand_id
1 'polypeptide(L)'
;FPPIIFSSVTHLKLLDTLPFKPEFFIRITQSFPSLKYLFVRNIRSPLWSFCESSSVNDHSCSIVEYSHLISLDIDFVNIDYVDQFLNESKTRLPCLTELVVQFDQLKNVTENFTRDATRRNCAKVKRLIVKNLIDFPKVVYRYFPSL
;
A
#
# COMPACT_ATOMS: atom_id res chain seq x y z
N PHE A 1 6.82 17.52 20.51
CA PHE A 1 6.04 16.45 21.13
C PHE A 1 6.88 15.18 21.11
N PRO A 2 7.11 14.50 22.25
CA PRO A 2 7.80 13.21 22.24
C PRO A 2 7.04 12.23 21.34
N PRO A 3 7.73 11.38 20.57
CA PRO A 3 7.05 10.38 19.74
C PRO A 3 6.33 9.41 20.66
N ILE A 4 4.99 9.44 20.65
CA ILE A 4 4.17 8.46 21.35
C ILE A 4 4.24 7.17 20.54
N ILE A 5 4.80 6.12 21.14
CA ILE A 5 4.92 4.80 20.53
C ILE A 5 3.83 3.90 21.10
N PHE A 6 2.96 3.41 20.23
CA PHE A 6 1.88 2.49 20.55
C PHE A 6 2.32 1.04 20.27
N SER A 7 3.22 0.51 21.11
CA SER A 7 3.87 -0.79 20.90
C SER A 7 2.92 -1.99 20.85
N SER A 8 1.73 -1.88 21.45
CA SER A 8 0.74 -2.96 21.53
C SER A 8 -0.31 -2.91 20.40
N VAL A 9 -0.34 -1.84 19.61
CA VAL A 9 -1.31 -1.70 18.52
C VAL A 9 -0.87 -2.56 17.35
N THR A 10 -1.71 -3.53 17.01
CA THR A 10 -1.49 -4.48 15.91
C THR A 10 -2.45 -4.26 14.75
N HIS A 11 -3.52 -3.49 14.95
CA HIS A 11 -4.56 -3.22 13.97
C HIS A 11 -4.78 -1.72 13.86
N LEU A 12 -4.70 -1.18 12.65
CA LEU A 12 -4.96 0.23 12.38
C LEU A 12 -5.95 0.35 11.22
N LYS A 13 -7.00 1.13 11.44
CA LYS A 13 -7.96 1.51 10.40
C LYS A 13 -7.90 3.01 10.20
N LEU A 14 -7.64 3.41 8.97
CA LEU A 14 -7.58 4.79 8.53
C LEU A 14 -8.76 5.05 7.61
N LEU A 15 -9.65 5.95 8.06
CA LEU A 15 -10.84 6.36 7.36
C LEU A 15 -10.78 7.86 7.22
N ASP A 16 -10.69 8.36 6.00
CA ASP A 16 -10.74 9.79 5.76
C ASP A 16 -11.50 10.12 4.47
N THR A 17 -11.88 11.37 4.35
CA THR A 17 -12.41 11.99 3.15
C THR A 17 -11.34 12.73 2.35
N LEU A 18 -10.20 13.05 2.98
CA LEU A 18 -9.08 13.73 2.36
C LEU A 18 -7.87 12.79 2.19
N PRO A 19 -7.06 12.99 1.13
CA PRO A 19 -5.81 12.25 0.98
C PRO A 19 -4.84 12.49 2.16
N PHE A 20 -4.37 11.42 2.79
CA PHE A 20 -3.14 11.40 3.57
C PHE A 20 -1.92 11.80 2.72
N LYS A 21 -1.03 12.57 3.32
CA LYS A 21 0.28 12.88 2.71
C LYS A 21 1.24 11.68 2.84
N PRO A 22 2.22 11.50 1.93
CA PRO A 22 3.17 10.39 2.00
C PRO A 22 3.87 10.24 3.35
N GLU A 23 4.23 11.35 4.01
CA GLU A 23 4.92 11.36 5.30
C GLU A 23 4.06 10.76 6.42
N PHE A 24 2.74 10.73 6.24
CA PHE A 24 1.84 10.09 7.18
C PHE A 24 2.13 8.59 7.29
N PHE A 25 2.36 7.91 6.15
CA PHE A 25 2.70 6.49 6.14
C PHE A 25 4.07 6.20 6.77
N ILE A 26 5.02 7.13 6.68
CA ILE A 26 6.30 7.02 7.40
C ILE A 26 6.05 7.03 8.90
N ARG A 27 5.23 7.99 9.39
CA ARG A 27 4.92 8.13 10.82
C ARG A 27 4.15 6.94 11.39
N ILE A 28 3.38 6.21 10.58
CA ILE A 28 2.71 4.98 11.01
C ILE A 28 3.75 3.96 11.49
N THR A 29 4.80 3.70 10.71
CA THR A 29 5.82 2.71 11.11
C THR A 29 6.56 3.09 12.39
N GLN A 30 6.78 4.39 12.60
CA GLN A 30 7.44 4.92 13.79
C GLN A 30 6.54 4.83 15.04
N SER A 31 5.23 5.03 14.86
CA SER A 31 4.27 5.07 15.97
C SER A 31 3.70 3.69 16.31
N PHE A 32 3.67 2.77 15.34
CA PHE A 32 3.04 1.46 15.44
C PHE A 32 4.00 0.34 14.98
N PRO A 33 5.11 0.11 15.69
CA PRO A 33 6.14 -0.83 15.24
C PRO A 33 5.61 -2.27 15.10
N SER A 34 4.61 -2.67 15.90
CA SER A 34 4.02 -4.01 15.91
C SER A 34 2.81 -4.17 14.96
N LEU A 35 2.59 -3.23 14.04
CA LEU A 35 1.41 -3.22 13.18
C LEU A 35 1.36 -4.46 12.28
N LYS A 36 0.26 -5.20 12.35
CA LYS A 36 0.01 -6.43 11.57
C LYS A 36 -1.07 -6.27 10.51
N TYR A 37 -2.06 -5.43 10.77
CA TYR A 37 -3.22 -5.23 9.90
C TYR A 37 -3.43 -3.75 9.67
N LEU A 38 -3.31 -3.33 8.42
CA LEU A 38 -3.55 -1.96 8.00
C LEU A 38 -4.70 -1.91 7.02
N PHE A 39 -5.72 -1.15 7.38
CA PHE A 39 -6.84 -0.81 6.53
C PHE A 39 -6.79 0.67 6.21
N VAL A 40 -6.77 1.03 4.93
CA VAL A 40 -6.77 2.40 4.44
C VAL A 40 -7.93 2.58 3.48
N ARG A 41 -8.83 3.48 3.83
CA ARG A 41 -9.93 3.88 2.94
C ARG A 41 -10.06 5.38 2.88
N ASN A 42 -10.13 5.88 1.65
CA ASN A 42 -10.49 7.25 1.36
C ASN A 42 -11.82 7.27 0.59
N ILE A 43 -12.85 7.97 1.07
CA ILE A 43 -14.22 7.80 0.55
C ILE A 43 -14.55 8.78 -0.60
N ARG A 44 -13.69 9.76 -0.91
CA ARG A 44 -13.98 10.76 -1.98
C ARG A 44 -13.20 10.53 -3.28
N SER A 45 -13.98 10.62 -4.36
CA SER A 45 -13.74 10.24 -5.77
C SER A 45 -13.08 11.36 -6.61
N PRO A 46 -12.77 11.14 -7.90
CA PRO A 46 -11.49 11.29 -8.59
C PRO A 46 -11.28 12.72 -9.18
N LEU A 47 -12.05 13.70 -8.70
CA LEU A 47 -12.17 15.04 -9.30
C LEU A 47 -11.16 16.04 -8.75
N TRP A 48 -10.35 15.65 -7.77
CA TRP A 48 -9.16 16.38 -7.33
C TRP A 48 -7.92 15.69 -7.89
N SER A 49 -7.86 15.61 -9.23
CA SER A 49 -6.69 15.11 -9.96
C SER A 49 -5.65 16.20 -10.23
N PHE A 50 -5.79 17.40 -9.67
CA PHE A 50 -4.81 18.48 -9.80
C PHE A 50 -4.72 19.24 -8.46
N CYS A 51 -3.49 19.62 -8.09
CA CYS A 51 -3.03 20.18 -6.80
C CYS A 51 -2.55 19.08 -5.84
N GLU A 52 -1.26 18.79 -5.71
CA GLU A 52 -0.05 19.48 -6.14
C GLU A 52 0.90 18.40 -6.60
N SER A 53 1.45 18.53 -7.81
CA SER A 53 2.80 18.02 -8.06
C SER A 53 3.71 18.80 -7.13
N SER A 54 3.79 18.38 -5.86
CA SER A 54 4.83 18.82 -4.96
C SER A 54 6.12 18.38 -5.64
N SER A 55 6.76 19.35 -6.28
CA SER A 55 8.12 19.29 -6.77
C SER A 55 8.91 18.45 -5.79
N VAL A 56 9.50 17.39 -6.31
CA VAL A 56 10.37 16.44 -5.63
C VAL A 56 11.46 17.25 -4.95
N ASN A 57 11.19 17.70 -3.74
CA ASN A 57 12.23 18.06 -2.81
C ASN A 57 12.76 16.71 -2.34
N ASP A 58 14.01 16.53 -2.73
CA ASP A 58 14.98 15.49 -2.47
C ASP A 58 15.16 15.23 -0.96
N HIS A 59 14.07 14.92 -0.26
CA HIS A 59 14.15 14.23 1.00
C HIS A 59 14.53 12.81 0.64
N SER A 60 15.79 12.46 0.93
CA SER A 60 16.30 11.10 0.99
C SER A 60 15.23 10.16 1.55
N CYS A 61 14.41 9.59 0.66
CA CYS A 61 13.27 8.79 1.06
C CYS A 61 13.82 7.47 1.52
N SER A 62 14.11 7.39 2.82
CA SER A 62 14.42 6.14 3.48
C SER A 62 13.29 5.18 3.16
N ILE A 63 13.63 4.04 2.55
CA ILE A 63 12.68 2.97 2.30
C ILE A 63 11.99 2.63 3.61
N VAL A 64 10.66 2.77 3.63
CA VAL A 64 9.86 2.50 4.82
C VAL A 64 9.69 1.00 4.96
N GLU A 65 9.91 0.43 6.13
CA GLU A 65 9.69 -0.99 6.35
C GLU A 65 8.53 -1.23 7.32
N TYR A 66 7.57 -2.04 6.90
CA TYR A 66 6.53 -2.57 7.78
C TYR A 66 6.87 -4.03 8.11
N SER A 67 7.79 -4.24 9.04
CA SER A 67 8.39 -5.55 9.34
C SER A 67 7.40 -6.61 9.80
N HIS A 68 6.23 -6.21 10.31
CA HIS A 68 5.22 -7.10 10.86
C HIS A 68 3.88 -7.06 10.13
N LEU A 69 3.74 -6.28 9.06
CA LEU A 69 2.48 -6.15 8.35
C LEU A 69 2.18 -7.42 7.55
N ILE A 70 1.08 -8.07 7.91
CA ILE A 70 0.60 -9.34 7.35
C ILE A 70 -0.51 -9.09 6.33
N SER A 71 -1.39 -8.12 6.63
CA SER A 71 -2.56 -7.79 5.83
C SER A 71 -2.61 -6.31 5.52
N LEU A 72 -2.80 -6.00 4.24
CA LEU A 72 -2.97 -4.65 3.74
C LEU A 72 -4.27 -4.58 2.94
N ASP A 73 -5.22 -3.81 3.44
CA ASP A 73 -6.48 -3.51 2.75
C ASP A 73 -6.48 -2.04 2.36
N ILE A 74 -6.45 -1.81 1.05
CA ILE A 74 -6.40 -0.49 0.45
C ILE A 74 -7.61 -0.36 -0.47
N ASP A 75 -8.57 0.47 -0.08
CA ASP A 75 -9.84 0.57 -0.78
C ASP A 75 -10.25 2.03 -1.04
N PHE A 76 -10.78 2.30 -2.24
CA PHE A 76 -11.20 3.63 -2.70
C PHE A 76 -10.13 4.72 -2.57
N VAL A 77 -8.84 4.37 -2.51
CA VAL A 77 -7.76 5.34 -2.30
C VAL A 77 -7.27 6.00 -3.60
N ASN A 78 -6.46 7.04 -3.46
CA ASN A 78 -5.59 7.50 -4.56
C ASN A 78 -4.61 6.37 -4.94
N ILE A 79 -4.41 6.15 -6.26
CA ILE A 79 -3.45 5.20 -6.82
C ILE A 79 -2.03 5.37 -6.25
N ASP A 80 -1.66 6.60 -5.86
CA ASP A 80 -0.36 6.91 -5.25
C ASP A 80 -0.13 6.12 -3.96
N TYR A 81 -1.17 5.71 -3.24
CA TYR A 81 -1.00 4.88 -2.03
C TYR A 81 -0.71 3.45 -2.39
N VAL A 82 -1.40 2.93 -3.41
CA VAL A 82 -1.13 1.60 -3.94
C VAL A 82 0.32 1.54 -4.42
N ASP A 83 0.80 2.57 -5.14
CA ASP A 83 2.21 2.68 -5.53
C ASP A 83 3.14 2.81 -4.32
N GLN A 84 2.82 3.68 -3.36
CA GLN A 84 3.62 3.87 -2.15
C GLN A 84 3.87 2.56 -1.40
N PHE A 85 2.85 1.72 -1.24
CA PHE A 85 2.95 0.46 -0.52
C PHE A 85 3.56 -0.66 -1.37
N LEU A 86 3.12 -0.82 -2.62
CA LEU A 86 3.55 -1.96 -3.42
C LEU A 86 4.94 -1.77 -4.01
N ASN A 87 5.39 -0.53 -4.25
CA ASN A 87 6.71 -0.25 -4.81
C ASN A 87 7.81 -0.46 -3.76
N GLU A 88 8.69 -1.42 -4.02
CA GLU A 88 9.76 -1.79 -3.10
C GLU A 88 10.82 -0.71 -2.88
N SER A 89 10.96 0.24 -3.82
CA SER A 89 11.85 1.39 -3.66
C SER A 89 11.31 2.42 -2.67
N LYS A 90 10.03 2.30 -2.30
CA LYS A 90 9.33 3.17 -1.35
C LYS A 90 9.03 2.45 -0.04
N THR A 91 8.52 1.22 -0.12
CA THR A 91 8.09 0.45 1.05
C THR A 91 8.49 -1.02 0.95
N ARG A 92 9.04 -1.58 2.02
CA ARG A 92 9.30 -3.02 2.18
C ARG A 92 8.21 -3.66 3.03
N LEU A 93 7.61 -4.72 2.51
CA LEU A 93 6.53 -5.47 3.15
C LEU A 93 6.93 -6.94 3.33
N PRO A 94 7.94 -7.26 4.16
CA PRO A 94 8.56 -8.58 4.20
C PRO A 94 7.61 -9.71 4.62
N CYS A 95 6.56 -9.39 5.38
CA CYS A 95 5.59 -10.34 5.93
C CYS A 95 4.20 -10.27 5.28
N LEU A 96 4.03 -9.48 4.21
CA LEU A 96 2.72 -9.32 3.58
C LEU A 96 2.28 -10.63 2.94
N THR A 97 1.15 -11.17 3.41
CA THR A 97 0.54 -12.38 2.88
C THR A 97 -0.86 -12.13 2.34
N GLU A 98 -1.55 -11.08 2.78
CA GLU A 98 -2.89 -10.72 2.33
C GLU A 98 -2.93 -9.30 1.78
N LEU A 99 -3.40 -9.16 0.54
CA LEU A 99 -3.61 -7.87 -0.13
C LEU A 99 -5.06 -7.76 -0.58
N VAL A 100 -5.74 -6.70 -0.15
CA VAL A 100 -7.06 -6.30 -0.64
C VAL A 100 -6.91 -4.98 -1.39
N VAL A 101 -7.31 -4.95 -2.66
CA VAL A 101 -7.10 -3.78 -3.53
C VAL A 101 -8.10 -3.76 -4.69
N GLN A 102 -8.33 -2.61 -5.31
CA GLN A 102 -9.11 -2.55 -6.56
C GLN A 102 -8.29 -3.07 -7.74
N PHE A 103 -8.91 -3.90 -8.60
CA PHE A 103 -8.18 -4.53 -9.72
C PHE A 103 -7.54 -3.51 -10.66
N ASP A 104 -8.27 -2.45 -11.03
CA ASP A 104 -7.76 -1.43 -11.95
C ASP A 104 -6.57 -0.66 -11.36
N GLN A 105 -6.59 -0.37 -10.06
CA GLN A 105 -5.48 0.28 -9.38
C GLN A 105 -4.25 -0.63 -9.34
N LEU A 106 -4.45 -1.91 -9.01
CA LEU A 106 -3.38 -2.90 -9.02
C LEU A 106 -2.78 -3.06 -10.42
N LYS A 107 -3.63 -3.17 -11.45
CA LYS A 107 -3.21 -3.26 -12.84
C LYS A 107 -2.41 -2.03 -13.28
N ASN A 108 -2.83 -0.83 -12.89
CA ASN A 108 -2.12 0.40 -13.21
C ASN A 108 -0.75 0.49 -12.52
N VAL A 109 -0.68 0.27 -11.20
CA VAL A 109 0.57 0.35 -10.42
C VAL A 109 1.58 -0.72 -10.82
N THR A 110 1.11 -1.89 -11.26
CA THR A 110 1.97 -2.99 -11.74
C THR A 110 2.30 -2.89 -13.23
N GLU A 111 1.84 -1.84 -13.93
CA GLU A 111 1.97 -1.68 -15.38
C GLU A 111 1.51 -2.94 -16.13
N ASN A 112 0.26 -3.34 -15.92
CA ASN A 112 -0.30 -4.59 -16.42
C ASN A 112 0.50 -5.83 -15.97
N PHE A 113 0.93 -5.86 -14.71
CA PHE A 113 1.69 -6.99 -14.13
C PHE A 113 3.05 -7.21 -14.82
N THR A 114 3.74 -6.14 -15.20
CA THR A 114 5.09 -6.20 -15.81
C THR A 114 6.15 -5.44 -15.03
N ARG A 115 5.76 -4.54 -14.12
CA ARG A 115 6.69 -3.71 -13.36
C ARG A 115 7.41 -4.50 -12.26
N ASP A 116 8.73 -4.61 -12.32
CA ASP A 116 9.50 -5.39 -11.33
C ASP A 116 9.54 -4.76 -9.93
N ALA A 117 9.51 -3.42 -9.85
CA ALA A 117 9.58 -2.70 -8.57
C ALA A 117 8.43 -3.04 -7.61
N THR A 118 7.27 -3.42 -8.14
CA THR A 118 6.11 -3.81 -7.33
C THR A 118 6.04 -5.34 -7.12
N ARG A 119 6.84 -6.10 -7.85
CA ARG A 119 6.78 -7.56 -7.90
C ARG A 119 7.28 -8.22 -6.62
N ARG A 120 8.35 -7.70 -5.98
CA ARG A 120 8.92 -8.33 -4.78
C ARG A 120 7.97 -8.31 -3.58
N ASN A 121 7.27 -7.19 -3.37
CA ASN A 121 6.24 -7.11 -2.33
C ASN A 121 5.04 -8.01 -2.67
N CYS A 122 4.63 -8.07 -3.95
CA CYS A 122 3.54 -8.93 -4.40
C CYS A 122 3.85 -10.43 -4.35
N ALA A 123 5.10 -10.84 -4.54
CA ALA A 123 5.48 -12.24 -4.70
C ALA A 123 5.19 -13.12 -3.48
N LYS A 124 5.08 -12.52 -2.28
CA LYS A 124 4.81 -13.19 -1.01
C LYS A 124 3.33 -13.25 -0.66
N VAL A 125 2.48 -12.55 -1.41
CA VAL A 125 1.03 -12.51 -1.17
C VAL A 125 0.44 -13.88 -1.50
N LYS A 126 -0.17 -14.49 -0.49
CA LYS A 126 -0.87 -15.79 -0.56
C LYS A 126 -2.37 -15.65 -0.73
N ARG A 127 -2.89 -14.46 -0.47
CA ARG A 127 -4.31 -14.14 -0.60
C ARG A 127 -4.46 -12.76 -1.21
N LEU A 128 -4.91 -12.73 -2.46
CA LEU A 128 -5.22 -11.51 -3.19
C LEU A 128 -6.74 -11.41 -3.32
N ILE A 129 -7.31 -10.39 -2.70
CA ILE A 129 -8.74 -10.07 -2.83
C ILE A 129 -8.85 -8.82 -3.68
N VAL A 130 -9.27 -8.99 -4.93
CA VAL A 130 -9.56 -7.86 -5.81
C VAL A 130 -11.05 -7.56 -5.82
N LYS A 131 -11.39 -6.28 -5.74
CA LYS A 131 -12.78 -5.84 -5.89
C LYS A 131 -13.12 -5.74 -7.38
N ASN A 132 -14.37 -6.07 -7.73
CA ASN A 132 -14.93 -5.98 -9.08
C ASN A 132 -14.32 -6.92 -10.14
N LEU A 133 -13.77 -8.07 -9.72
CA LEU A 133 -13.32 -9.11 -10.64
C LEU A 133 -13.81 -10.47 -10.18
N ILE A 134 -14.29 -11.28 -11.13
CA ILE A 134 -14.78 -12.64 -10.87
C ILE A 134 -13.64 -13.66 -11.06
N ASP A 135 -12.82 -13.48 -12.10
CA ASP A 135 -11.72 -14.40 -12.44
C ASP A 135 -10.42 -13.66 -12.76
N PHE A 136 -9.29 -14.21 -12.30
CA PHE A 136 -7.96 -13.64 -12.56
C PHE A 136 -7.43 -14.04 -13.96
N PRO A 137 -6.94 -13.07 -14.75
CA PRO A 137 -6.13 -13.36 -15.92
C PRO A 137 -4.88 -14.18 -15.57
N LYS A 138 -4.43 -15.07 -16.46
CA LYS A 138 -3.23 -15.92 -16.24
C LYS A 138 -1.96 -15.14 -15.86
N VAL A 139 -1.83 -13.89 -16.32
CA VAL A 139 -0.69 -13.03 -16.02
C VAL A 139 -0.59 -12.69 -14.52
N VAL A 140 -1.72 -12.66 -13.81
CA VAL A 140 -1.77 -12.37 -12.37
C VAL A 140 -1.02 -13.46 -11.60
N TYR A 141 -1.24 -14.74 -11.90
CA TYR A 141 -0.56 -15.86 -11.23
C TYR A 141 0.96 -15.84 -11.46
N ARG A 142 1.44 -15.33 -12.61
CA ARG A 142 2.89 -15.15 -12.84
C ARG A 142 3.50 -14.05 -11.98
N TYR A 143 2.68 -13.06 -11.65
CA TYR A 143 3.08 -11.89 -10.86
C TYR A 143 2.95 -12.13 -9.35
N PHE A 144 2.01 -12.99 -8.97
CA PHE A 144 1.74 -13.45 -7.61
C PHE A 144 1.94 -14.97 -7.51
N PRO A 145 3.18 -15.46 -7.56
CA PRO A 145 3.49 -16.89 -7.58
C PRO A 145 3.08 -17.67 -6.32
N SER A 146 2.66 -17.00 -5.25
CA SER A 146 2.23 -17.63 -3.99
C SER A 146 0.70 -17.74 -3.83
N LEU A 147 -0.09 -17.27 -4.81
CA LEU A 147 -1.55 -17.44 -4.89
C LEU A 147 -1.91 -18.86 -5.35
#